data_AF-A0A6N7FK29-F1
#
_entry.id   AF-A0A6N7FK29-F1
#
_cell.length_a   1.000
_cell.length_b   1.000
_cell.length_c   1.000
_cell.angle_alpha   90.00
_cell.angle_beta   90.00
_cell.angle_gamma   90.00
#
_symmetry.space_group_name_H-M   'P 1'
#
loop_
_entity.id
_entity.type
_entity.pdbx_description
1 polymer ?
#
loop_
_entity_poly.entity_id
_entity_poly.type
_entity_poly.pdbx_seq_one_letter_code
_entity_poly.pdbx_strand_id
1 'polypeptide(L)' 'MDLTVTRGNATDDEVAAIMAAVEVAWPRPAAVALVAAEPARWKFSGRWWSKPVPLRRERPGSYS' A
#
# COMPACT_ATOMS: atom_id res chain seq x y z
N MET A 1 -6.44 -23.25 -10.10
CA MET A 1 -7.19 -22.99 -8.87
C MET A 1 -8.12 -21.84 -9.17
N ASP A 2 -9.43 -22.09 -9.12
CA ASP A 2 -10.44 -21.07 -9.36
C ASP A 2 -10.90 -20.56 -8.00
N LEU A 3 -10.57 -19.32 -7.67
CA LEU A 3 -10.84 -18.74 -6.34
C LEU A 3 -12.15 -17.96 -6.43
N THR A 4 -13.24 -18.66 -6.15
CA THR A 4 -14.58 -18.06 -6.18
C THR A 4 -14.72 -17.11 -5.01
N VAL A 5 -14.80 -15.80 -5.28
CA VAL A 5 -15.06 -14.78 -4.25
C VAL A 5 -16.56 -14.73 -4.00
N THR A 6 -17.00 -15.36 -2.92
CA THR A 6 -18.38 -15.29 -2.43
C THR A 6 -18.58 -13.97 -1.69
N ARG A 7 -19.54 -13.14 -2.14
CA ARG A 7 -20.00 -11.99 -1.34
C ARG A 7 -21.02 -12.48 -0.32
N GLY A 8 -20.72 -12.29 0.96
CA GLY A 8 -21.58 -12.58 2.11
C GLY A 8 -21.12 -11.77 3.33
N ASN A 9 -21.90 -11.81 4.41
CA ASN A 9 -21.43 -11.27 5.69
C ASN A 9 -20.40 -12.25 6.28
N ALA A 10 -19.31 -11.73 6.84
CA ALA A 10 -18.34 -12.56 7.52
C ALA A 10 -18.97 -13.22 8.75
N THR A 11 -18.60 -14.47 9.00
CA THR A 11 -18.93 -15.17 10.24
C THR A 11 -18.17 -14.57 11.43
N ASP A 12 -18.63 -14.80 12.65
CA ASP A 12 -17.97 -14.29 13.86
C ASP A 12 -16.51 -14.80 13.98
N ASP A 13 -16.27 -16.06 13.59
CA ASP A 13 -14.93 -16.65 13.57
C ASP A 13 -14.01 -15.98 12.54
N GLU A 14 -14.51 -15.67 11.36
CA GLU A 14 -13.76 -14.95 10.32
C GLU A 14 -13.44 -13.51 10.76
N VAL A 15 -14.41 -12.83 11.40
CA VAL A 15 -14.19 -11.51 11.99
C VAL A 15 -13.11 -11.57 13.06
N ALA A 16 -13.18 -12.56 13.96
CA ALA A 16 -12.18 -12.76 15.01
C ALA A 16 -10.77 -13.00 14.43
N ALA A 17 -10.66 -13.83 13.39
CA ALA A 17 -9.39 -14.10 12.71
C ALA A 17 -8.80 -12.85 12.05
N ILE A 18 -9.63 -12.02 11.40
CA ILE A 18 -9.20 -10.75 10.80
C ILE A 18 -8.69 -9.80 11.89
N MET A 19 -9.44 -9.65 12.98
CA MET A 19 -9.05 -8.75 14.09
C MET A 19 -7.73 -9.19 14.73
N ALA A 20 -7.56 -10.48 14.99
CA ALA A 20 -6.30 -11.03 15.50
C ALA A 20 -5.12 -10.75 14.56
N ALA A 21 -5.32 -10.92 13.25
CA ALA A 21 -4.29 -10.61 12.26
C ALA A 21 -3.92 -9.12 12.25
N VAL A 22 -4.90 -8.22 12.35
CA VAL A 22 -4.66 -6.77 12.44
C VAL A 22 -3.85 -6.42 13.68
N GLU A 23 -4.21 -6.96 14.84
CA GLU A 23 -3.50 -6.72 16.10
C GLU A 23 -2.05 -7.21 16.05
N VAL A 24 -1.82 -8.39 15.48
CA VAL A 24 -0.48 -8.97 15.33
C VAL A 24 0.35 -8.19 14.32
N ALA A 25 -0.26 -7.74 13.22
CA ALA A 25 0.42 -7.01 12.16
C ALA A 25 0.66 -5.53 12.51
N TRP A 26 -0.02 -5.00 13.54
CA TRP A 26 0.09 -3.59 13.87
C TRP A 26 1.49 -3.24 14.38
N PRO A 27 2.16 -2.23 13.79
CA PRO A 27 3.45 -1.79 14.28
C PRO A 27 3.33 -1.29 15.72
N ARG A 28 4.09 -1.88 16.64
CA ARG A 28 4.22 -1.28 17.97
C ARG A 28 5.05 0.00 17.84
N PRO A 29 4.62 1.12 18.45
CA PRO A 29 5.41 2.33 18.47
C PRO A 29 6.74 2.02 19.19
N ALA A 30 7.81 1.90 18.41
CA ALA A 30 9.15 1.87 18.95
C ALA A 30 9.44 3.25 19.55
N ALA A 31 10.08 3.30 20.72
CA ALA A 31 10.64 4.54 21.22
C ALA A 31 11.47 5.18 20.10
N VAL A 32 11.18 6.44 19.76
CA VAL A 32 11.82 7.15 18.66
C VAL A 32 13.32 7.24 18.97
N ALA A 33 14.11 6.33 18.39
CA ALA A 33 15.52 6.58 18.24
C ALA A 33 15.64 7.73 17.24
N LEU A 34 16.27 8.84 17.67
CA LEU A 34 16.62 10.00 16.84
C LEU A 34 17.71 9.65 15.81
N VAL A 35 17.57 8.52 15.12
CA VAL A 35 18.36 8.21 13.94
C VAL A 35 17.53 8.70 12.78
N ALA A 36 17.99 9.78 12.13
CA ALA A 36 17.43 10.22 10.87
C ALA A 36 17.47 9.02 9.91
N ALA A 37 16.33 8.36 9.72
CA ALA A 37 16.24 7.21 8.85
C ALA A 37 16.60 7.67 7.44
N GLU A 38 17.61 7.03 6.82
CA GLU A 38 17.86 7.25 5.40
C GLU A 38 16.54 7.01 4.64
N PRO A 39 16.18 7.90 3.69
CA PRO A 39 14.93 7.75 2.96
C PRO A 39 14.95 6.42 2.22
N ALA A 40 13.93 5.59 2.48
CA ALA A 40 13.81 4.29 1.85
C ALA A 40 13.92 4.42 0.32
N ARG A 41 14.84 3.65 -0.27
CA ARG A 41 15.07 3.63 -1.73
C ARG A 41 13.85 3.10 -2.50
N TRP A 42 12.97 2.39 -1.81
CA TRP A 42 11.69 1.92 -2.33
C TRP A 42 10.60 2.97 -2.10
N LYS A 43 10.01 3.46 -3.19
CA LYS A 43 8.83 4.33 -3.14
C LYS A 43 7.58 3.46 -3.23
N PHE A 44 6.62 3.67 -2.32
CA PHE A 44 5.31 3.05 -2.38
C PHE A 44 4.66 3.34 -3.76
N SER A 45 4.38 2.29 -4.53
CA SER A 45 3.63 2.42 -5.79
C SER A 45 2.14 2.57 -5.46
N GLY A 46 1.75 3.75 -4.98
CA GLY A 46 0.34 4.12 -4.75
C GLY A 46 -0.52 4.15 -6.01
N ARG A 47 -0.02 3.58 -7.12
CA ARG A 47 -0.63 3.54 -8.44
C ARG A 47 -1.09 2.14 -8.84
N TRP A 48 -1.38 1.25 -7.90
CA TRP A 48 -1.91 -0.07 -8.27
C TRP A 48 -3.39 -0.05 -8.70
N TRP A 49 -4.16 1.00 -8.38
CA TRP A 49 -5.55 1.20 -8.89
C TRP A 49 -5.80 2.60 -9.49
N SER A 50 -4.81 3.50 -9.45
CA SER A 50 -4.97 4.87 -9.94
C SER A 50 -4.73 4.91 -11.45
N LYS A 51 -5.77 5.27 -12.23
CA LYS A 51 -5.63 5.53 -13.68
C LYS A 51 -4.51 6.55 -13.90
N PRO A 52 -3.55 6.28 -14.79
CA PRO A 52 -2.44 7.20 -15.00
C PRO A 52 -2.99 8.52 -15.55
N VAL A 53 -2.83 9.61 -14.79
CA VAL A 53 -2.91 10.97 -15.34
C VAL A 53 -1.87 11.04 -16.46
N PRO A 54 -2.25 11.36 -17.71
CA PRO A 54 -1.28 11.56 -18.78
C PRO A 54 -0.41 12.75 -18.39
N LEU A 55 0.81 12.46 -17.96
CA LEU A 55 1.84 13.47 -17.79
C LEU A 55 2.15 13.97 -19.21
N ARG A 56 1.51 15.08 -19.62
CA ARG A 56 1.85 15.76 -20.86
C ARG A 56 3.32 16.15 -20.78
N ARG A 57 4.15 15.33 -21.39
CA ARG A 57 5.58 15.52 -21.50
C ARG A 57 5.76 16.56 -22.60
N GLU A 58 5.96 17.82 -22.23
CA GLU A 58 6.41 18.82 -23.19
C GLU A 58 7.75 18.33 -23.76
N ARG A 59 7.77 18.08 -25.08
CA ARG A 59 9.00 17.75 -25.80
C ARG A 59 9.79 19.06 -25.96
N PRO A 60 11.03 19.16 -25.46
CA PRO A 60 11.87 20.31 -25.76
C PRO A 60 12.35 20.19 -27.21
N GLY A 61 11.62 20.85 -28.11
CA GLY A 61 12.12 21.24 -29.42
C GLY A 61 12.82 22.59 -29.31
N SER A 62 13.98 22.63 -28.66
CA SER A 62 14.92 23.74 -28.78
C SER A 62 16.24 23.16 -29.30
N TYR A 63 16.26 22.87 -30.60
CA TYR A 63 17.50 22.56 -31.31
C TYR A 63 17.93 23.82 -32.05
N SER A 64 19.13 24.28 -31.69
CA SER A 64 20.05 25.21 -32.38
C SER A 64 19.60 26.61 -32.79
#